data_AF-A0A9Q8HM76-F1
#
_entry.id   AF-A0A9Q8HM76-F1
#
_cell.length_a   1.000
_cell.length_b   1.000
_cell.length_c   1.000
_cell.angle_alpha   90.00
_cell.angle_beta   90.00
_cell.angle_gamma   90.00
#
_symmetry.space_group_name_H-M   'P 1'
#
loop_
_entity.id
_entity.type
_entity.pdbx_description
1 polymer ?
#
loop_
_entity_poly.entity_id
_entity_poly.type
_entity_poly.pdbx_seq_one_letter_code
_entity_poly.pdbx_strand_id
1 'polypeptide(L)'
;MDTMDLKHEKCFGPILVNVFDLTDRERFLIIWNRINLYSQTRGINRFKGLILSLEEYGYKNDFQRLKEWVNTTQELSNISLEAEINKNPSSDLILALKWSNEVNSEIKALSGQDTPFDGVKDSLCKLHKFANIAVVSSANNSAIYDEWQRHQLLPHVDIVFGQDQGTKLFCLNEIKKYGYLPHNILMVGDSPGDLQAAQDSNVHFFPIIRDQEAESWAQLVTETLPKLIACEFGVDYQYKLISAFNHSLRD
;
A
#
# COMPACT_ATOMS: atom_id res chain seq x y z
N MET A 1 -0.22 -6.45 -8.58
CA MET A 1 0.18 -5.41 -9.55
C MET A 1 1.52 -4.88 -9.10
N ASP A 2 2.52 -4.90 -9.96
CA ASP A 2 3.78 -4.21 -9.68
C ASP A 2 3.59 -2.72 -9.99
N THR A 3 3.29 -1.95 -8.93
CA THR A 3 3.11 -0.51 -9.05
C THR A 3 3.80 0.26 -7.93
N MET A 4 4.01 -0.36 -6.78
CA MET A 4 4.56 0.31 -5.61
C MET A 4 6.02 0.68 -5.84
N ASP A 5 6.85 -0.29 -6.20
CA ASP A 5 8.28 -0.10 -6.43
C ASP A 5 8.50 0.93 -7.55
N LEU A 6 7.82 0.75 -8.70
CA LEU A 6 7.84 1.70 -9.81
C LEU A 6 7.51 3.15 -9.38
N LYS A 7 6.42 3.34 -8.61
CA LYS A 7 6.00 4.68 -8.16
C LYS A 7 7.02 5.29 -7.20
N HIS A 8 7.59 4.50 -6.29
CA HIS A 8 8.57 4.99 -5.31
C HIS A 8 9.92 5.33 -5.95
N GLU A 9 10.39 4.49 -6.84
CA GLU A 9 11.70 4.62 -7.50
C GLU A 9 11.72 5.68 -8.59
N LYS A 10 10.58 5.92 -9.28
CA LYS A 10 10.51 6.91 -10.37
C LYS A 10 9.86 8.23 -9.97
N CYS A 11 8.91 8.24 -9.03
CA CYS A 11 8.19 9.46 -8.66
C CYS A 11 8.55 9.92 -7.24
N PHE A 12 8.20 9.17 -6.21
CA PHE A 12 8.22 9.71 -4.84
C PHE A 12 9.60 10.23 -4.39
N GLY A 13 10.59 9.34 -4.27
CA GLY A 13 11.94 9.69 -3.82
C GLY A 13 12.62 10.70 -4.76
N PRO A 14 12.64 10.45 -6.08
CA PRO A 14 13.27 11.36 -7.05
C PRO A 14 12.73 12.79 -7.03
N ILE A 15 11.41 12.97 -6.93
CA ILE A 15 10.77 14.29 -6.90
C ILE A 15 11.08 14.97 -5.57
N LEU A 16 11.09 14.22 -4.47
CA LEU A 16 11.44 14.75 -3.15
C LEU A 16 12.84 15.36 -3.15
N VAL A 17 13.82 14.65 -3.71
CA VAL A 17 15.21 15.16 -3.87
C VAL A 17 15.20 16.52 -4.57
N ASN A 18 14.43 16.67 -5.64
CA ASN A 18 14.38 17.91 -6.42
C ASN A 18 13.63 19.02 -5.68
N VAL A 19 12.50 18.71 -5.03
CA VAL A 19 11.65 19.70 -4.36
C VAL A 19 12.31 20.21 -3.07
N PHE A 20 12.96 19.34 -2.31
CA PHE A 20 13.65 19.68 -1.05
C PHE A 20 15.12 20.07 -1.26
N ASP A 21 15.59 20.15 -2.51
CA ASP A 21 16.96 20.52 -2.89
C ASP A 21 18.03 19.71 -2.13
N LEU A 22 17.86 18.38 -2.13
CA LEU A 22 18.75 17.47 -1.40
C LEU A 22 20.04 17.24 -2.19
N THR A 23 21.18 17.50 -1.53
CA THR A 23 22.50 17.47 -2.17
C THR A 23 23.03 16.06 -2.49
N ASP A 24 22.75 15.06 -1.64
CA ASP A 24 23.19 13.67 -1.81
C ASP A 24 22.00 12.80 -2.23
N ARG A 25 21.72 12.83 -3.53
CA ARG A 25 20.61 12.10 -4.16
C ARG A 25 20.67 10.61 -3.90
N GLU A 26 21.83 9.98 -4.10
CA GLU A 26 21.96 8.53 -4.00
C GLU A 26 21.68 8.05 -2.58
N ARG A 27 22.29 8.71 -1.58
CA ARG A 27 22.03 8.39 -0.17
C ARG A 27 20.56 8.57 0.18
N PHE A 28 19.92 9.66 -0.27
CA PHE A 28 18.52 9.89 0.03
C PHE A 28 17.61 8.82 -0.59
N LEU A 29 17.85 8.40 -1.84
CA LEU A 29 17.04 7.37 -2.48
C LEU A 29 17.18 6.00 -1.80
N ILE A 30 18.37 5.66 -1.30
CA ILE A 30 18.58 4.45 -0.48
C ILE A 30 17.73 4.51 0.80
N ILE A 31 17.77 5.63 1.52
CA ILE A 31 16.96 5.84 2.73
C ILE A 31 15.46 5.75 2.41
N TRP A 32 15.02 6.47 1.38
CA TRP A 32 13.63 6.50 0.95
C TRP A 32 13.10 5.10 0.63
N ASN A 33 13.82 4.35 -0.21
CA ASN A 33 13.40 3.01 -0.62
C ASN A 33 13.43 2.04 0.58
N ARG A 34 14.45 2.09 1.43
CA ARG A 34 14.50 1.23 2.63
C ARG A 34 13.29 1.47 3.53
N ILE A 35 13.00 2.73 3.85
CA ILE A 35 11.87 3.10 4.72
C ILE A 35 10.53 2.73 4.07
N ASN A 36 10.31 3.08 2.81
CA ASN A 36 8.97 3.03 2.24
C ASN A 36 8.65 1.71 1.51
N LEU A 37 9.66 0.92 1.16
CA LEU A 37 9.49 -0.33 0.42
C LEU A 37 10.02 -1.55 1.18
N TYR A 38 11.12 -1.45 1.95
CA TYR A 38 11.88 -2.64 2.37
C TYR A 38 11.87 -2.92 3.87
N SER A 39 11.25 -2.06 4.68
CA SER A 39 11.22 -2.20 6.14
C SER A 39 9.79 -2.36 6.68
N GLN A 40 9.66 -2.39 8.00
CA GLN A 40 8.38 -2.40 8.72
C GLN A 40 7.49 -1.17 8.45
N THR A 41 8.00 -0.16 7.74
CA THR A 41 7.22 0.99 7.26
C THR A 41 6.82 0.86 5.78
N ARG A 42 6.94 -0.33 5.17
CA ARG A 42 6.44 -0.60 3.81
C ARG A 42 4.98 -0.18 3.66
N GLY A 43 4.68 0.59 2.61
CA GLY A 43 3.32 1.05 2.32
C GLY A 43 2.77 2.07 3.33
N ILE A 44 3.63 2.71 4.14
CA ILE A 44 3.22 3.81 5.02
C ILE A 44 2.66 5.00 4.21
N ASN A 45 1.82 5.81 4.86
CA ASN A 45 1.36 7.05 4.24
C ASN A 45 2.55 7.94 3.82
N ARG A 46 2.48 8.49 2.60
CA ARG A 46 3.55 9.28 1.97
C ARG A 46 4.11 10.40 2.86
N PHE A 47 3.27 11.09 3.64
CA PHE A 47 3.73 12.20 4.49
C PHE A 47 4.47 11.72 5.74
N LYS A 48 4.11 10.55 6.27
CA LYS A 48 4.89 9.89 7.32
C LYS A 48 6.23 9.39 6.77
N GLY A 49 6.21 8.78 5.57
CA GLY A 49 7.43 8.37 4.86
C GLY A 49 8.37 9.54 4.58
N LEU A 50 7.83 10.71 4.21
CA LEU A 50 8.55 11.98 4.05
C LEU A 50 9.28 12.38 5.34
N ILE A 51 8.57 12.45 6.47
CA ILE A 51 9.17 12.84 7.76
C ILE A 51 10.31 11.89 8.13
N LEU A 52 10.06 10.57 8.12
CA LEU A 52 11.06 9.57 8.50
C LEU A 52 12.32 9.67 7.62
N SER A 53 12.13 9.85 6.31
CA SER A 53 13.24 9.96 5.35
C SER A 53 14.05 11.24 5.53
N LEU A 54 13.40 12.38 5.79
CA LEU A 54 14.09 13.65 6.04
C LEU A 54 14.86 13.64 7.37
N GLU A 55 14.29 13.04 8.42
CA GLU A 55 14.92 12.88 9.73
C GLU A 55 16.19 12.02 9.62
N GLU A 56 16.12 10.86 8.98
CA GLU A 56 17.29 9.98 8.82
C GLU A 56 18.34 10.56 7.87
N TYR A 57 17.93 11.23 6.80
CA TYR A 57 18.86 11.93 5.92
C TYR A 57 19.63 13.02 6.65
N GLY A 58 19.02 13.63 7.67
CA GLY A 58 19.57 14.76 8.41
C GLY A 58 19.32 16.09 7.72
N TYR A 59 18.12 16.26 7.13
CA TYR A 59 17.69 17.49 6.47
C TYR A 59 17.81 18.70 7.42
N LYS A 60 18.37 19.80 6.90
CA LYS A 60 18.83 20.93 7.73
C LYS A 60 17.78 22.02 7.96
N ASN A 61 16.82 22.15 7.04
CA ASN A 61 15.77 23.14 7.19
C ASN A 61 14.71 22.64 8.18
N ASP A 62 14.01 23.57 8.82
CA ASP A 62 12.93 23.23 9.74
C ASP A 62 11.69 22.70 8.99
N PHE A 63 11.10 21.63 9.54
CA PHE A 63 9.86 21.01 9.08
C PHE A 63 8.95 20.62 10.26
N GLN A 64 9.03 21.37 11.35
CA GLN A 64 8.28 21.12 12.58
C GLN A 64 6.76 21.20 12.37
N ARG A 65 6.26 22.13 11.55
CA ARG A 65 4.82 22.28 11.31
C ARG A 65 4.27 21.10 10.51
N LEU A 66 5.06 20.55 9.59
CA LEU A 66 4.74 19.30 8.90
C LEU A 66 4.63 18.13 9.88
N LYS A 67 5.59 17.99 10.81
CA LYS A 67 5.52 16.95 11.85
C LYS A 67 4.31 17.09 12.75
N GLU A 68 4.02 18.31 13.20
CA GLU A 68 2.82 18.61 14.01
C GLU A 68 1.54 18.23 13.27
N TRP A 69 1.42 18.66 12.01
CA TRP A 69 0.26 18.33 11.18
C TRP A 69 0.10 16.82 10.99
N VAL A 70 1.17 16.09 10.64
CA VAL A 70 1.08 14.63 10.44
C VAL A 70 0.61 13.89 11.70
N ASN A 71 0.97 14.40 12.89
CA ASN A 71 0.61 13.78 14.17
C ASN A 71 -0.77 14.18 14.69
N THR A 72 -1.33 15.29 14.22
CA THR A 72 -2.58 15.85 14.77
C THR A 72 -3.75 15.84 13.79
N THR A 73 -3.49 15.71 12.49
CA THR A 73 -4.54 15.69 11.48
C THR A 73 -5.42 14.45 11.59
N GLN A 74 -6.71 14.61 11.28
CA GLN A 74 -7.65 13.49 11.19
C GLN A 74 -7.47 12.71 9.88
N GLU A 75 -6.90 13.34 8.85
CA GLU A 75 -6.72 12.74 7.53
C GLU A 75 -5.38 13.20 6.92
N LEU A 76 -4.64 12.27 6.33
CA LEU A 76 -3.35 12.52 5.69
C LEU A 76 -3.50 12.56 4.16
N SER A 77 -4.05 13.66 3.65
CA SER A 77 -4.31 13.89 2.23
C SER A 77 -3.88 15.29 1.79
N ASN A 78 -3.81 15.52 0.47
CA ASN A 78 -3.50 16.87 -0.05
C ASN A 78 -4.59 17.87 0.33
N ILE A 79 -5.86 17.43 0.37
CA ILE A 79 -7.00 18.29 0.74
C ILE A 79 -6.86 18.77 2.19
N SER A 80 -6.56 17.87 3.12
CA SER A 80 -6.38 18.26 4.52
C SER A 80 -5.12 19.10 4.74
N LEU A 81 -4.06 18.88 3.95
CA LEU A 81 -2.85 19.70 3.96
C LEU A 81 -3.11 21.12 3.43
N GLU A 82 -3.84 21.25 2.32
CA GLU A 82 -4.28 22.53 1.77
C GLU A 82 -5.14 23.32 2.77
N ALA A 83 -6.06 22.64 3.44
CA ALA A 83 -6.89 23.25 4.49
C ALA A 83 -6.04 23.76 5.67
N GLU A 84 -5.00 23.03 6.08
CA GLU A 84 -4.08 23.49 7.13
C GLU A 84 -3.24 24.69 6.68
N ILE A 85 -2.70 24.65 5.46
CA ILE A 85 -1.95 25.78 4.88
C ILE A 85 -2.81 27.05 4.83
N ASN A 86 -4.09 26.93 4.47
CA ASN A 86 -5.01 28.08 4.42
C ASN A 86 -5.29 28.67 5.80
N LYS A 87 -5.23 27.87 6.87
CA LYS A 87 -5.44 28.32 8.26
C LYS A 87 -4.16 28.88 8.86
N ASN A 88 -3.06 28.15 8.73
CA ASN A 88 -1.77 28.47 9.32
C ASN A 88 -0.63 28.21 8.31
N PRO A 89 -0.39 29.15 7.36
CA PRO A 89 0.63 28.98 6.34
C PRO A 89 2.01 28.72 6.94
N SER A 90 2.72 27.74 6.37
CA SER A 90 4.11 27.45 6.74
C SER A 90 4.88 26.97 5.52
N SER A 91 6.16 27.31 5.43
CA SER A 91 7.00 27.00 4.27
C SER A 91 7.19 25.51 4.06
N ASP A 92 7.32 24.73 5.13
CA ASP A 92 7.46 23.27 5.11
C ASP A 92 6.17 22.56 4.67
N LEU A 93 5.00 23.03 5.11
CA LEU A 93 3.71 22.53 4.65
C LEU A 93 3.49 22.80 3.15
N ILE A 94 3.78 24.02 2.70
CA ILE A 94 3.69 24.39 1.27
C ILE A 94 4.65 23.53 0.43
N LEU A 95 5.86 23.27 0.93
CA LEU A 95 6.84 22.44 0.25
C LEU A 95 6.40 20.97 0.15
N ALA A 96 5.83 20.42 1.24
CA ALA A 96 5.27 19.08 1.26
C ALA A 96 4.08 18.94 0.30
N LEU A 97 3.21 19.96 0.22
CA LEU A 97 2.09 19.98 -0.73
C LEU A 97 2.60 20.03 -2.17
N LYS A 98 3.58 20.89 -2.47
CA LYS A 98 4.23 20.96 -3.78
C LYS A 98 4.76 19.59 -4.20
N TRP A 99 5.54 18.94 -3.33
CA TRP A 99 6.04 17.59 -3.57
C TRP A 99 4.91 16.59 -3.85
N SER A 100 3.88 16.56 -3.01
CA SER A 100 2.79 15.60 -3.19
C SER A 100 1.99 15.82 -4.48
N ASN A 101 1.81 17.07 -4.90
CA ASN A 101 1.15 17.41 -6.16
C ASN A 101 2.02 17.03 -7.38
N GLU A 102 3.33 17.29 -7.33
CA GLU A 102 4.26 16.85 -8.39
C GLU A 102 4.29 15.32 -8.50
N VAL A 103 4.33 14.60 -7.38
CA VAL A 103 4.22 13.13 -7.35
C VAL A 103 2.94 12.65 -8.03
N ASN A 104 1.78 13.25 -7.71
CA ASN A 104 0.52 12.86 -8.35
C ASN A 104 0.56 13.10 -9.87
N SER A 105 1.16 14.21 -10.32
CA SER A 105 1.32 14.52 -11.74
C SER A 105 2.19 13.48 -12.45
N GLU A 106 3.34 13.12 -11.88
CA GLU A 106 4.27 12.15 -12.47
C GLU A 106 3.70 10.72 -12.46
N ILE A 107 3.01 10.30 -11.39
CA ILE A 107 2.32 9.00 -11.36
C ILE A 107 1.28 8.91 -12.48
N LYS A 108 0.55 9.99 -12.75
CA LYS A 108 -0.40 10.04 -13.86
C LYS A 108 0.29 9.90 -15.21
N ALA A 109 1.49 10.49 -15.37
CA ALA A 109 2.30 10.36 -16.57
C ALA A 109 2.93 8.96 -16.75
N LEU A 110 3.14 8.21 -15.66
CA LEU A 110 3.60 6.82 -15.69
C LEU A 110 2.52 5.80 -16.08
N SER A 111 1.26 6.22 -16.20
CA SER A 111 0.15 5.32 -16.54
C SER A 111 0.47 4.50 -17.79
N GLY A 112 0.33 3.17 -17.69
CA GLY A 112 0.63 2.25 -18.79
C GLY A 112 1.93 1.46 -18.61
N GLN A 113 2.83 1.89 -17.72
CA GLN A 113 4.10 1.18 -17.45
C GLN A 113 4.00 0.10 -16.37
N ASP A 114 2.90 0.06 -15.64
CA ASP A 114 2.64 -0.98 -14.64
C ASP A 114 2.28 -2.32 -15.31
N THR A 115 2.70 -3.41 -14.66
CA THR A 115 2.43 -4.78 -15.08
C THR A 115 1.95 -5.63 -13.90
N PRO A 116 1.02 -6.57 -14.09
CA PRO A 116 0.74 -7.59 -13.08
C PRO A 116 2.00 -8.41 -12.83
N PHE A 117 2.21 -8.86 -11.60
CA PHE A 117 3.21 -9.89 -11.33
C PHE A 117 2.85 -11.18 -12.09
N ASP A 118 3.87 -12.00 -12.36
CA ASP A 118 3.68 -13.28 -13.02
C ASP A 118 2.68 -14.15 -12.25
N GLY A 119 1.78 -14.81 -12.99
CA GLY A 119 0.76 -15.69 -12.43
C GLY A 119 -0.47 -14.99 -11.82
N VAL A 120 -0.47 -13.67 -11.60
CA VAL A 120 -1.60 -12.95 -10.95
C VAL A 120 -2.93 -13.20 -11.65
N LYS A 121 -2.98 -13.03 -12.98
CA LYS A 121 -4.23 -13.18 -13.75
C LYS A 121 -4.78 -14.60 -13.65
N ASP A 122 -3.93 -15.60 -13.80
CA ASP A 122 -4.30 -17.01 -13.71
C ASP A 122 -4.73 -17.37 -12.28
N SER A 123 -4.04 -16.84 -11.28
CA SER A 123 -4.39 -17.04 -9.88
C SER A 123 -5.74 -16.42 -9.54
N LEU A 124 -6.02 -15.18 -9.94
CA LEU A 124 -7.32 -14.54 -9.78
C LEU A 124 -8.44 -15.33 -10.47
N CYS A 125 -8.21 -15.78 -11.71
CA CYS A 125 -9.17 -16.62 -12.44
C CYS A 125 -9.48 -17.93 -11.69
N LYS A 126 -8.49 -18.55 -11.05
CA LYS A 126 -8.69 -19.76 -10.24
C LYS A 126 -9.40 -19.46 -8.91
N LEU A 127 -8.99 -18.40 -8.22
CA LEU A 127 -9.59 -17.96 -6.95
C LEU A 127 -11.07 -17.63 -7.12
N HIS A 128 -11.42 -16.89 -8.18
CA HIS A 128 -12.80 -16.45 -8.46
C HIS A 128 -13.79 -17.60 -8.70
N LYS A 129 -13.30 -18.82 -8.96
CA LYS A 129 -14.17 -20.02 -9.04
C LYS A 129 -14.67 -20.50 -7.68
N PHE A 130 -14.02 -20.09 -6.59
CA PHE A 130 -14.26 -20.61 -5.25
C PHE A 130 -14.52 -19.53 -4.20
N ALA A 131 -14.12 -18.28 -4.48
CA ALA A 131 -14.28 -17.17 -3.57
C ALA A 131 -14.68 -15.90 -4.32
N ASN A 132 -15.43 -15.04 -3.63
CA ASN A 132 -15.65 -13.68 -4.10
C ASN A 132 -14.39 -12.84 -3.86
N ILE A 133 -14.05 -12.01 -4.83
CA ILE A 133 -12.80 -11.23 -4.84
C ILE A 133 -13.11 -9.75 -4.67
N ALA A 134 -12.58 -9.17 -3.60
CA ALA A 134 -12.62 -7.74 -3.34
C ALA A 134 -11.21 -7.14 -3.50
N VAL A 135 -11.09 -6.08 -4.29
CA VAL A 135 -9.89 -5.24 -4.29
C VAL A 135 -10.02 -4.24 -3.14
N VAL A 136 -9.05 -4.22 -2.23
CA VAL A 136 -8.98 -3.25 -1.13
C VAL A 136 -7.67 -2.48 -1.24
N SER A 137 -7.73 -1.19 -1.58
CA SER A 137 -6.55 -0.39 -1.92
C SER A 137 -6.63 1.02 -1.38
N SER A 138 -5.46 1.62 -1.13
CA SER A 138 -5.33 3.03 -0.78
C SER A 138 -5.21 3.95 -2.01
N ALA A 139 -5.32 3.40 -3.22
CA ALA A 139 -5.36 4.16 -4.46
C ALA A 139 -6.78 4.67 -4.76
N ASN A 140 -6.88 5.75 -5.53
CA ASN A 140 -8.16 6.25 -6.03
C ASN A 140 -8.86 5.20 -6.92
N ASN A 141 -10.20 5.14 -6.85
CA ASN A 141 -10.98 4.14 -7.59
C ASN A 141 -10.74 4.20 -9.10
N SER A 142 -10.71 5.41 -9.68
CA SER A 142 -10.45 5.59 -11.11
C SER A 142 -9.12 4.97 -11.55
N ALA A 143 -8.06 5.17 -10.77
CA ALA A 143 -6.76 4.58 -11.05
C ALA A 143 -6.80 3.05 -10.99
N ILE A 144 -7.50 2.47 -10.01
CA ILE A 144 -7.67 1.02 -9.90
C ILE A 144 -8.43 0.48 -11.12
N TYR A 145 -9.56 1.10 -11.49
CA TYR A 145 -10.35 0.68 -12.64
C TYR A 145 -9.54 0.76 -13.93
N ASP A 146 -8.86 1.89 -14.18
CA ASP A 146 -8.04 2.07 -15.38
C ASP A 146 -6.90 1.03 -15.47
N GLU A 147 -6.14 0.85 -14.37
CA GLU A 147 -5.03 -0.10 -14.30
C GLU A 147 -5.51 -1.56 -14.48
N TRP A 148 -6.52 -1.98 -13.70
CA TRP A 148 -7.00 -3.36 -13.70
C TRP A 148 -7.80 -3.72 -14.96
N GLN A 149 -8.47 -2.75 -15.59
CA GLN A 149 -9.18 -2.96 -16.85
C GLN A 149 -8.19 -3.22 -17.98
N ARG A 150 -7.13 -2.39 -18.07
CA ARG A 150 -6.09 -2.52 -19.11
C ARG A 150 -5.42 -3.89 -19.08
N HIS A 151 -5.23 -4.45 -17.89
CA HIS A 151 -4.64 -5.78 -17.70
C HIS A 151 -5.64 -6.93 -17.66
N GLN A 152 -6.92 -6.66 -17.91
CA GLN A 152 -8.00 -7.65 -17.94
C GLN A 152 -8.11 -8.43 -16.61
N LEU A 153 -7.90 -7.74 -15.48
CA LEU A 153 -8.04 -8.32 -14.14
C LEU A 153 -9.43 -8.09 -13.56
N LEU A 154 -10.10 -6.97 -13.92
CA LEU A 154 -11.45 -6.65 -13.45
C LEU A 154 -12.50 -7.74 -13.65
N PRO A 155 -12.49 -8.55 -14.75
CA PRO A 155 -13.44 -9.64 -14.90
C PRO A 155 -13.36 -10.73 -13.81
N HIS A 156 -12.30 -10.73 -13.00
CA HIS A 156 -12.08 -11.66 -11.89
C HIS A 156 -12.25 -11.00 -10.51
N VAL A 157 -12.89 -9.83 -10.45
CA VAL A 157 -13.14 -9.03 -9.25
C VAL A 157 -14.63 -8.74 -9.13
N ASP A 158 -15.21 -8.95 -7.94
CA ASP A 158 -16.62 -8.69 -7.67
C ASP A 158 -16.86 -7.27 -7.14
N ILE A 159 -15.91 -6.71 -6.38
CA ILE A 159 -16.04 -5.37 -5.81
C ILE A 159 -14.68 -4.67 -5.67
N VAL A 160 -14.67 -3.35 -5.87
CA VAL A 160 -13.49 -2.50 -5.68
C VAL A 160 -13.77 -1.50 -4.54
N PHE A 161 -12.93 -1.58 -3.51
CA PHE A 161 -12.81 -0.63 -2.43
C PHE A 161 -11.47 0.10 -2.56
N GLY A 162 -11.45 1.27 -3.18
CA GLY A 162 -10.28 2.14 -3.14
C GLY A 162 -10.40 3.20 -2.05
N GLN A 163 -9.62 4.26 -2.21
CA GLN A 163 -9.50 5.34 -1.23
C GLN A 163 -10.85 5.99 -0.89
N ASP A 164 -11.77 6.06 -1.86
CA ASP A 164 -13.08 6.73 -1.71
C ASP A 164 -13.99 6.04 -0.69
N GLN A 165 -13.75 4.77 -0.39
CA GLN A 165 -14.56 4.00 0.57
C GLN A 165 -14.05 4.08 2.01
N GLY A 166 -12.79 4.48 2.21
CA GLY A 166 -12.19 4.64 3.54
C GLY A 166 -10.99 3.72 3.78
N THR A 167 -10.74 3.41 5.06
CA THR A 167 -9.57 2.61 5.45
C THR A 167 -9.75 1.14 5.12
N LYS A 168 -8.66 0.39 4.99
CA LYS A 168 -8.70 -1.07 4.74
C LYS A 168 -9.53 -1.82 5.80
N LEU A 169 -9.40 -1.42 7.07
CA LEU A 169 -10.22 -1.92 8.18
C LEU A 169 -11.71 -1.64 7.97
N PHE A 170 -12.06 -0.43 7.55
CA PHE A 170 -13.44 -0.09 7.23
C PHE A 170 -13.97 -0.99 6.09
N CYS A 171 -13.22 -1.14 5.00
CA CYS A 171 -13.61 -1.96 3.85
C CYS A 171 -13.80 -3.43 4.24
N LEU A 172 -12.91 -4.02 5.05
CA LEU A 172 -13.08 -5.39 5.55
C LEU A 172 -14.33 -5.54 6.42
N ASN A 173 -14.66 -4.54 7.23
CA ASN A 173 -15.88 -4.55 8.03
C ASN A 173 -17.14 -4.39 7.17
N GLU A 174 -17.09 -3.64 6.06
CA GLU A 174 -18.17 -3.63 5.06
C GLU A 174 -18.32 -4.99 4.38
N ILE A 175 -17.21 -5.67 4.04
CA ILE A 175 -17.24 -7.01 3.43
C ILE A 175 -17.98 -8.01 4.33
N LYS A 176 -17.76 -7.98 5.64
CA LYS A 176 -18.49 -8.85 6.60
C LYS A 176 -20.00 -8.66 6.56
N LYS A 177 -20.50 -7.46 6.22
CA LYS A 177 -21.95 -7.19 6.16
C LYS A 177 -22.65 -7.95 5.03
N TYR A 178 -21.90 -8.46 4.04
CA TYR A 178 -22.44 -9.36 3.01
C TYR A 178 -22.69 -10.79 3.52
N GLY A 179 -22.40 -11.08 4.81
CA GLY A 179 -22.73 -12.36 5.45
C GLY A 179 -21.58 -13.36 5.52
N TYR A 180 -20.36 -12.97 5.12
CA TYR A 180 -19.17 -13.81 5.27
C TYR A 180 -18.75 -13.93 6.74
N LEU A 181 -18.50 -15.16 7.19
CA LEU A 181 -17.90 -15.40 8.50
C LEU A 181 -16.43 -14.94 8.49
N PRO A 182 -15.89 -14.39 9.59
CA PRO A 182 -14.52 -13.87 9.58
C PRO A 182 -13.44 -14.91 9.21
N HIS A 183 -13.62 -16.18 9.58
CA HIS A 183 -12.72 -17.28 9.20
C HIS A 183 -12.84 -17.73 7.74
N ASN A 184 -13.80 -17.18 6.98
CA ASN A 184 -13.93 -17.37 5.54
C ASN A 184 -13.40 -16.17 4.74
N ILE A 185 -12.93 -15.12 5.41
CA ILE A 185 -12.34 -13.94 4.79
C ILE A 185 -10.82 -14.04 4.89
N LEU A 186 -10.14 -13.89 3.76
CA LEU A 186 -8.69 -13.87 3.66
C LEU A 186 -8.24 -12.56 3.03
N MET A 187 -7.50 -11.76 3.80
CA MET A 187 -6.82 -10.58 3.27
C MET A 187 -5.48 -10.98 2.67
N VAL A 188 -5.31 -10.70 1.38
CA VAL A 188 -4.06 -10.92 0.64
C VAL A 188 -3.38 -9.57 0.46
N GLY A 189 -2.16 -9.39 0.98
CA GLY A 189 -1.48 -8.09 0.96
C GLY A 189 0.02 -8.17 1.24
N ASP A 190 0.73 -7.09 0.98
CA ASP A 190 2.19 -7.01 1.02
C ASP A 190 2.72 -5.99 2.04
N SER A 191 1.84 -5.26 2.73
CA SER A 191 2.23 -4.22 3.68
C SER A 191 1.86 -4.57 5.13
N PRO A 192 2.62 -4.10 6.13
CA PRO A 192 2.22 -4.17 7.53
C PRO A 192 0.83 -3.59 7.81
N GLY A 193 0.40 -2.58 7.04
CA GLY A 193 -0.94 -2.02 7.12
C GLY A 193 -2.04 -3.01 6.70
N ASP A 194 -1.75 -3.93 5.77
CA ASP A 194 -2.68 -5.02 5.41
C ASP A 194 -2.80 -6.03 6.54
N LEU A 195 -1.66 -6.47 7.09
CA LEU A 195 -1.63 -7.37 8.24
C LEU A 195 -2.42 -6.79 9.42
N GLN A 196 -2.18 -5.53 9.76
CA GLN A 196 -2.90 -4.86 10.85
C GLN A 196 -4.41 -4.80 10.57
N ALA A 197 -4.81 -4.43 9.35
CA ALA A 197 -6.23 -4.37 8.98
C ALA A 197 -6.91 -5.75 9.09
N ALA A 198 -6.21 -6.82 8.70
CA ALA A 198 -6.68 -8.19 8.83
C ALA A 198 -6.86 -8.58 10.31
N GLN A 199 -5.88 -8.26 11.16
CA GLN A 199 -5.91 -8.53 12.60
C GLN A 199 -7.03 -7.75 13.31
N ASP A 200 -7.14 -6.45 13.05
CA ASP A 200 -8.19 -5.60 13.63
C ASP A 200 -9.60 -6.01 13.17
N SER A 201 -9.67 -6.61 11.97
CA SER A 201 -10.89 -7.19 11.44
C SER A 201 -11.09 -8.65 11.88
N ASN A 202 -10.17 -9.27 12.62
CA ASN A 202 -10.25 -10.68 13.01
C ASN A 202 -10.51 -11.61 11.79
N VAL A 203 -9.83 -11.36 10.67
CA VAL A 203 -9.88 -12.20 9.46
C VAL A 203 -8.50 -12.81 9.20
N HIS A 204 -8.42 -13.81 8.31
CA HIS A 204 -7.15 -14.41 7.94
C HIS A 204 -6.30 -13.45 7.10
N PHE A 205 -4.99 -13.65 7.15
CA PHE A 205 -4.01 -12.89 6.36
C PHE A 205 -3.08 -13.82 5.58
N PHE A 206 -2.85 -13.50 4.31
CA PHE A 206 -1.84 -14.15 3.47
C PHE A 206 -0.89 -13.09 2.88
N PRO A 207 0.42 -13.18 3.12
CA PRO A 207 1.38 -12.22 2.62
C PRO A 207 1.71 -12.46 1.13
N ILE A 208 1.80 -11.38 0.36
CA ILE A 208 2.58 -11.36 -0.87
C ILE A 208 3.98 -10.88 -0.48
N ILE A 209 4.97 -11.76 -0.57
CA ILE A 209 6.34 -11.47 -0.15
C ILE A 209 7.11 -10.83 -1.31
N ARG A 210 7.80 -9.73 -1.01
CA ARG A 210 8.67 -9.04 -1.98
C ARG A 210 9.76 -9.96 -2.52
N ASP A 211 10.07 -9.82 -3.81
CA ASP A 211 11.03 -10.66 -4.56
C ASP A 211 10.61 -12.14 -4.63
N GLN A 212 9.39 -12.46 -4.21
CA GLN A 212 8.76 -13.79 -4.23
C GLN A 212 7.28 -13.67 -4.60
N GLU A 213 6.90 -12.65 -5.38
CA GLU A 213 5.50 -12.34 -5.65
C GLU A 213 4.83 -13.45 -6.46
N ALA A 214 5.51 -13.94 -7.49
CA ALA A 214 5.01 -15.04 -8.33
C ALA A 214 4.81 -16.32 -7.51
N GLU A 215 5.77 -16.65 -6.65
CA GLU A 215 5.71 -17.78 -5.71
C GLU A 215 4.58 -17.61 -4.71
N SER A 216 4.40 -16.41 -4.16
CA SER A 216 3.31 -16.09 -3.23
C SER A 216 1.95 -16.29 -3.89
N TRP A 217 1.77 -15.80 -5.13
CA TRP A 217 0.54 -15.99 -5.91
C TRP A 217 0.29 -17.45 -6.28
N ALA A 218 1.34 -18.22 -6.53
CA ALA A 218 1.23 -19.65 -6.77
C ALA A 218 0.81 -20.40 -5.50
N GLN A 219 1.49 -20.13 -4.37
CA GLN A 219 1.19 -20.74 -3.06
C GLN A 219 -0.23 -20.42 -2.59
N LEU A 220 -0.70 -19.18 -2.80
CA LEU A 220 -2.07 -18.78 -2.48
C LEU A 220 -3.10 -19.72 -3.11
N VAL A 221 -2.89 -20.13 -4.36
CA VAL A 221 -3.81 -20.99 -5.10
C VAL A 221 -3.61 -22.47 -4.77
N THR A 222 -2.37 -22.93 -4.69
CA THR A 222 -2.05 -24.37 -4.58
C THR A 222 -2.12 -24.88 -3.15
N GLU A 223 -1.95 -24.01 -2.15
CA GLU A 223 -1.89 -24.39 -0.75
C GLU A 223 -2.96 -23.66 0.09
N THR A 224 -2.97 -22.32 0.05
CA THR A 224 -3.78 -21.51 0.97
C THR A 224 -5.27 -21.60 0.68
N LEU A 225 -5.68 -21.50 -0.58
CA LEU A 225 -7.07 -21.58 -0.99
C LEU A 225 -7.70 -22.94 -0.60
N PRO A 226 -7.08 -24.10 -0.88
CA PRO A 226 -7.59 -25.39 -0.39
C PRO A 226 -7.79 -25.42 1.13
N LYS A 227 -6.83 -24.89 1.90
CA LYS A 227 -6.94 -24.82 3.37
C LYS A 227 -8.10 -23.95 3.82
N LEU A 228 -8.34 -22.81 3.16
CA LEU A 228 -9.46 -21.93 3.45
C LEU A 228 -10.80 -22.63 3.17
N ILE A 229 -10.94 -23.27 2.00
CA ILE A 229 -12.18 -23.96 1.59
C ILE A 229 -12.49 -25.16 2.51
N ALA A 230 -11.47 -25.89 2.93
CA ALA A 230 -11.62 -27.05 3.81
C ALA A 230 -11.77 -26.67 5.31
N CYS A 231 -11.79 -25.39 5.66
CA CYS A 231 -11.75 -24.89 7.03
C CYS A 231 -10.53 -25.39 7.83
N GLU A 232 -9.40 -25.61 7.14
CA GLU A 232 -8.11 -26.04 7.67
C GLU A 232 -7.11 -24.88 7.82
N PHE A 233 -7.55 -23.63 7.63
CA PHE A 233 -6.75 -22.43 7.89
C PHE A 233 -6.59 -22.25 9.41
N GLY A 234 -5.68 -23.02 9.99
CA GLY A 234 -5.41 -23.04 11.44
C GLY A 234 -4.46 -21.93 11.91
N VAL A 235 -4.42 -21.75 13.24
CA VAL A 235 -3.56 -20.77 13.92
C VAL A 235 -2.08 -20.98 13.59
N ASP A 236 -1.61 -22.22 13.56
CA ASP A 236 -0.21 -22.55 13.25
C ASP A 236 0.17 -22.15 11.82
N TYR A 237 -0.77 -22.26 10.88
CA TYR A 237 -0.55 -21.85 9.50
C TYR A 237 -0.50 -20.32 9.38
N GLN A 238 -1.46 -19.63 10.02
CA GLN A 238 -1.44 -18.16 10.11
C GLN A 238 -0.14 -17.63 10.71
N TYR A 239 0.36 -18.28 11.77
CA TYR A 239 1.60 -17.91 12.43
C TYR A 239 2.81 -18.06 11.50
N LYS A 240 2.90 -19.17 10.75
CA LYS A 240 3.98 -19.39 9.78
C LYS A 240 4.01 -18.30 8.71
N LEU A 241 2.84 -17.97 8.14
CA LEU A 241 2.71 -16.91 7.12
C LEU A 241 3.17 -15.55 7.67
N ILE A 242 2.68 -15.17 8.84
CA ILE A 242 3.05 -13.89 9.47
C ILE A 242 4.54 -13.87 9.85
N SER A 243 5.09 -14.99 10.31
CA SER A 243 6.52 -15.09 10.65
C SER A 243 7.41 -14.89 9.43
N ALA A 244 7.08 -15.54 8.31
CA ALA A 244 7.78 -15.36 7.04
C ALA A 244 7.70 -13.91 6.55
N PHE A 245 6.51 -13.31 6.60
CA PHE A 245 6.30 -11.90 6.24
C PHE A 245 7.11 -10.93 7.10
N ASN A 246 7.09 -11.11 8.42
CA ASN A 246 7.88 -10.25 9.31
C ASN A 246 9.38 -10.45 9.11
N HIS A 247 9.82 -11.63 8.70
CA HIS A 247 11.22 -11.88 8.35
C HIS A 247 11.62 -11.16 7.07
N SER A 248 10.76 -11.11 6.05
CA SER A 248 11.03 -10.39 4.79
C SER A 248 11.09 -8.86 4.93
N LEU A 249 10.68 -8.32 6.07
CA LEU A 249 10.67 -6.88 6.36
C LEU A 249 11.76 -6.46 7.37
N ARG A 250 12.74 -7.32 7.64
CA ARG A 250 13.91 -6.99 8.47
C ARG A 250 15.00 -6.42 7.57
N ASP A 251 15.58 -5.31 8.01
CA ASP A 251 16.75 -4.68 7.39
C ASP A 251 17.98 -5.62 7.38
#